data_AF-A0A427V434-F1
#
_entry.id   AF-A0A427V434-F1
#
_cell.length_a   1.000
_cell.length_b   1.000
_cell.length_c   1.000
_cell.angle_alpha   90.00
_cell.angle_beta   90.00
_cell.angle_gamma   90.00
#
_symmetry.space_group_name_H-M   'P 1'
#
loop_
_entity.id
_entity.type
_entity.pdbx_description
1 polymer ?
#
loop_
_entity_poly.entity_id
_entity_poly.type
_entity_poly.pdbx_seq_one_letter_code
_entity_poly.pdbx_strand_id
1 'polypeptide(L)'
;MFTYKDVLEHRKVHGIENAVQDMGVNEYAAALDKDAVVMIDSHGFIVDSFTGMALAADGEQLDLLIAHLEKMRKDMPEKNMRDLLNK
;
A
#
# COMPACT_ATOMS: atom_id res chain seq x y z
N MET A 1 -9.09 12.40 -13.14
CA MET A 1 -9.41 11.02 -12.74
C MET A 1 -8.22 10.17 -13.14
N PHE A 2 -7.56 9.52 -12.19
CA PHE A 2 -6.43 8.63 -12.50
C PHE A 2 -6.94 7.30 -13.03
N THR A 3 -6.18 6.71 -13.95
CA THR A 3 -6.45 5.39 -14.50
C THR A 3 -5.64 4.32 -13.78
N TYR A 4 -6.03 3.05 -13.96
CA TYR A 4 -5.25 1.91 -13.50
C TYR A 4 -3.82 1.91 -14.09
N LYS A 5 -3.65 2.41 -15.32
CA LYS A 5 -2.32 2.51 -15.95
C LYS A 5 -1.44 3.54 -15.25
N ASP A 6 -2.01 4.67 -14.82
CA ASP A 6 -1.28 5.74 -14.14
C ASP A 6 -0.67 5.23 -12.83
N VAL A 7 -1.43 4.42 -12.08
CA VAL A 7 -0.96 3.77 -10.83
C VAL A 7 0.21 2.83 -11.09
N LEU A 8 0.13 2.03 -12.17
CA LEU A 8 1.21 1.12 -12.55
C LEU A 8 2.46 1.85 -13.02
N GLU A 9 2.31 2.93 -13.78
CA GLU A 9 3.43 3.74 -14.25
C GLU A 9 4.17 4.40 -13.09
N HIS A 10 3.45 4.94 -12.11
CA HIS A 10 4.07 5.45 -10.88
C HIS A 10 4.86 4.37 -10.15
N ARG A 11 4.27 3.19 -9.95
CA ARG A 11 4.94 2.07 -9.26
C ARG A 11 6.18 1.56 -9.99
N LYS A 12 6.19 1.62 -11.33
CA LYS A 12 7.39 1.28 -12.13
C LYS A 12 8.57 2.18 -11.80
N VAL A 13 8.37 3.44 -11.42
CA VAL A 13 9.45 4.34 -10.96
C VAL A 13 10.13 3.78 -9.71
N HIS A 14 9.38 3.09 -8.86
CA HIS A 14 9.90 2.39 -7.68
C HIS A 14 10.34 0.94 -7.97
N GLY A 15 10.39 0.52 -9.24
CA GLY A 15 10.74 -0.84 -9.65
C GLY A 15 9.73 -1.88 -9.16
N ILE A 16 8.45 -1.52 -9.13
CA ILE A 16 7.33 -2.38 -8.79
C ILE A 16 6.44 -2.52 -10.04
N GLU A 17 6.30 -3.74 -10.55
CA GLU A 17 5.65 -3.99 -11.84
C GLU A 17 4.20 -4.45 -11.69
N ASN A 18 3.86 -5.08 -10.57
CA ASN A 18 2.53 -5.62 -10.31
C ASN A 18 1.67 -4.64 -9.49
N ALA A 19 0.34 -4.81 -9.59
CA ALA A 19 -0.58 -4.17 -8.67
C ALA A 19 -0.65 -4.94 -7.34
N VAL A 20 -1.09 -4.30 -6.25
CA VAL A 20 -1.08 -4.89 -4.90
C VAL A 20 -1.86 -6.21 -4.84
N GLN A 21 -3.00 -6.32 -5.53
CA GLN A 21 -3.76 -7.58 -5.59
C GLN A 21 -3.00 -8.72 -6.28
N ASP A 22 -1.96 -8.37 -7.04
CA ASP A 22 -1.14 -9.30 -7.81
C ASP A 22 0.23 -9.61 -7.19
N MET A 23 0.59 -8.93 -6.10
CA MET A 23 1.89 -9.13 -5.45
C MET A 23 1.88 -10.37 -4.56
N GLY A 24 2.96 -11.16 -4.65
CA GLY A 24 3.31 -12.10 -3.59
C GLY A 24 3.82 -11.37 -2.35
N VAL A 25 3.88 -12.06 -1.20
CA VAL A 25 4.31 -11.46 0.08
C VAL A 25 5.67 -10.77 0.00
N ASN A 26 6.66 -11.41 -0.65
CA ASN A 26 8.00 -10.83 -0.79
C ASN A 26 8.03 -9.58 -1.68
N GLU A 27 7.20 -9.55 -2.72
CA GLU A 27 7.10 -8.39 -3.61
C GLU A 27 6.40 -7.23 -2.89
N TYR A 28 5.36 -7.52 -2.12
CA TYR A 28 4.67 -6.52 -1.31
C TYR A 28 5.58 -5.93 -0.23
N ALA A 29 6.39 -6.77 0.43
CA ALA A 29 7.40 -6.30 1.39
C ALA A 29 8.42 -5.37 0.72
N ALA A 30 8.95 -5.74 -0.45
CA ALA A 30 9.87 -4.89 -1.21
C ALA A 30 9.21 -3.59 -1.68
N ALA A 31 7.91 -3.57 -1.94
CA ALA A 31 7.17 -2.35 -2.29
C ALA A 31 7.05 -1.39 -1.09
N LEU A 32 6.87 -1.91 0.12
CA LEU A 32 6.87 -1.12 1.36
C LEU A 32 8.25 -0.53 1.64
N ASP A 33 9.31 -1.35 1.53
CA ASP A 33 10.69 -0.89 1.78
C ASP A 33 11.16 0.22 0.82
N LYS A 34 10.52 0.30 -0.35
CA LYS A 34 10.79 1.31 -1.39
C LYS A 34 9.82 2.49 -1.36
N ASP A 35 9.01 2.61 -0.30
CA ASP A 35 8.02 3.67 -0.14
C ASP A 35 7.02 3.75 -1.33
N ALA A 36 6.77 2.63 -2.03
CA ALA A 36 5.96 2.58 -3.25
C ALA A 36 4.45 2.47 -2.97
N VAL A 37 4.08 2.32 -1.70
CA VAL A 37 2.69 2.15 -1.23
C VAL A 37 2.31 3.27 -0.27
N VAL A 38 3.15 3.53 0.72
CA VAL A 38 2.97 4.56 1.74
C VAL A 38 4.34 5.17 2.04
N MET A 39 4.39 6.46 2.34
CA MET A 39 5.63 7.17 2.67
C MET A 39 5.38 8.29 3.70
N ILE A 40 6.46 8.82 4.26
CA ILE A 40 6.43 10.08 5.02
C ILE A 40 6.84 11.22 4.07
N ASP A 41 6.00 12.23 3.93
CA ASP A 41 6.30 13.40 3.09
C ASP A 41 7.24 14.40 3.78
N SER A 42 7.61 15.48 3.08
CA SER A 42 8.48 16.53 3.62
C SER A 42 7.91 17.30 4.81
N HIS A 43 6.60 17.17 5.07
CA HIS A 43 5.91 17.78 6.21
C HIS A 43 5.78 16.82 7.40
N GLY A 44 6.22 15.57 7.25
CA GLY A 44 6.12 14.55 8.29
C GLY A 44 4.79 13.80 8.31
N PHE A 45 3.96 13.95 7.28
CA PHE A 45 2.68 13.25 7.18
C PHE A 45 2.86 11.87 6.55
N ILE A 46 2.09 10.89 7.04
CA ILE A 46 1.95 9.60 6.38
C ILE A 46 1.01 9.80 5.20
N VAL A 47 1.48 9.54 3.98
CA VAL A 47 0.72 9.77 2.74
C VAL A 47 0.70 8.52 1.86
N ASP A 48 -0.35 8.38 1.06
CA ASP A 48 -0.37 7.44 -0.06
C ASP A 48 0.67 7.91 -1.10
N SER A 49 1.64 7.04 -1.42
CA SER A 49 2.78 7.44 -2.25
C SER A 49 2.39 7.80 -3.69
N PHE A 50 1.25 7.31 -4.20
CA PHE A 50 0.79 7.59 -5.56
C PHE A 50 0.11 8.96 -5.67
N THR A 51 -0.82 9.24 -4.76
CA THR A 51 -1.65 10.45 -4.79
C THR A 51 -1.12 11.59 -3.94
N GLY A 52 -0.21 11.31 -3.01
CA GLY A 52 0.24 12.25 -1.98
C GLY A 52 -0.84 12.58 -0.94
N MET A 53 -1.96 11.86 -0.94
CA MET A 53 -3.05 12.11 0.02
C MET A 53 -2.63 11.68 1.42
N ALA A 54 -2.77 12.60 2.38
CA ALA A 54 -2.49 12.32 3.78
C ALA A 54 -3.45 11.25 4.34
N LEU A 55 -2.85 10.23 4.96
CA LEU A 55 -3.50 9.17 5.70
C LEU A 55 -3.48 9.46 7.20
N ALA A 56 -2.40 10.08 7.70
CA ALA A 56 -2.27 10.55 9.08
C ALA A 56 -1.30 11.73 9.17
N ALA A 57 -1.66 12.76 9.95
CA ALA A 57 -0.85 13.97 10.12
C ALA A 57 0.02 13.97 11.38
N ASP A 58 -0.26 13.07 12.34
CA ASP A 58 0.43 12.96 13.62
C ASP A 58 0.36 11.51 14.15
N GLY A 59 1.01 11.27 15.30
CA GLY A 59 1.05 9.95 15.93
C GLY A 59 -0.32 9.46 16.42
N GLU A 60 -1.18 10.33 16.92
CA GLU A 60 -2.51 9.94 17.42
C GLU A 60 -3.41 9.47 16.28
N GLN A 61 -3.37 10.17 15.14
CA GLN A 61 -4.07 9.76 13.93
C GLN A 61 -3.52 8.44 13.38
N LEU A 62 -2.20 8.25 13.41
CA LEU A 62 -1.57 7.01 12.97
C LEU A 62 -1.97 5.83 13.87
N ASP A 63 -2.00 6.01 15.19
CA ASP A 63 -2.43 4.98 16.14
C ASP A 63 -3.89 4.56 15.89
N LEU A 64 -4.78 5.53 15.65
CA LEU A 64 -6.18 5.26 15.29
C LEU A 64 -6.30 4.51 13.94
N LEU A 65 -5.48 4.89 12.95
CA LEU A 65 -5.44 4.21 11.66
C LEU A 65 -4.95 2.77 11.79
N ILE A 66 -3.89 2.52 12.56
CA ILE A 66 -3.37 1.17 12.83
C ILE A 66 -4.44 0.31 13.49
N ALA A 67 -5.09 0.82 14.55
CA ALA A 67 -6.17 0.08 15.22
C ALA A 67 -7.33 -0.27 14.28
N HIS A 68 -7.66 0.62 13.34
CA HIS A 68 -8.67 0.35 12.31
C HIS A 68 -8.23 -0.75 11.33
N LEU A 69 -6.98 -0.69 10.85
CA LEU A 69 -6.39 -1.69 9.95
C LEU A 69 -6.29 -3.07 10.61
N GLU A 70 -5.92 -3.15 11.89
CA GLU A 70 -5.90 -4.40 12.65
C GLU A 70 -7.28 -5.03 12.78
N LYS A 71 -8.33 -4.21 12.95
CA LYS A 71 -9.70 -4.69 12.93
C LYS A 71 -10.07 -5.24 11.55
N MET A 72 -9.77 -4.51 10.48
CA MET A 72 -10.02 -4.96 9.10
C MET A 72 -9.29 -6.25 8.75
N ARG A 73 -8.07 -6.45 9.26
CA ARG A 73 -7.29 -7.68 9.02
C ARG A 73 -8.03 -8.95 9.45
N LYS A 74 -8.91 -8.86 10.46
CA LYS A 74 -9.72 -10.00 10.94
C LYS A 74 -10.74 -10.46 9.89
N ASP A 75 -11.18 -9.55 9.02
CA ASP A 75 -12.16 -9.81 7.97
C ASP A 75 -11.49 -10.14 6.62
N MET A 76 -10.16 -9.96 6.51
CA MET A 76 -9.41 -10.24 5.29
C MET A 76 -9.10 -11.74 5.12
N PRO A 77 -9.14 -12.26 3.89
CA PRO A 77 -8.73 -13.63 3.61
C PRO A 77 -7.24 -13.83 3.92
N GLU A 78 -6.91 -15.01 4.44
CA GLU A 78 -5.52 -15.45 4.73
C GLU A 78 -4.62 -15.49 3.49
N LYS A 79 -5.22 -15.61 2.29
CA LYS A 79 -4.51 -15.75 1.02
C LYS A 79 -4.99 -14.71 0.03
N ASN A 80 -4.05 -14.13 -0.71
CA ASN A 80 -4.41 -13.23 -1.80
C ASN A 80 -5.09 -14.03 -2.93
N MET A 81 -5.76 -13.32 -3.85
CA MET A 81 -6.51 -13.97 -4.93
C MET A 81 -5.61 -14.81 -5.86
N ARG A 82 -4.35 -14.42 -6.07
CA ARG A 82 -3.39 -15.20 -6.86
C ARG A 82 -3.03 -16.54 -6.23
N ASP A 83 -2.85 -16.57 -4.91
CA ASP A 83 -2.55 -17.79 -4.15
C ASP A 83 -3.73 -18.77 -4.15
N LEU A 84 -4.94 -18.27 -4.40
CA LEU A 84 -6.16 -19.07 -4.57
C LEU A 84 -6.30 -19.60 -6.00
N LEU A 85 -5.81 -18.86 -7.01
CA LEU A 85 -5.93 -19.19 -8.43
C LEU A 85 -4.79 -20.07 -8.96
N ASN A 86 -3.64 -20.12 -8.28
CA ASN A 86 -2.47 -20.94 -8.65
C ASN A 86 -2.46 -22.34 -7.99
N LYS A 87 -3.63 -22.85 -7.57
CA LYS A 87 -3.83 -24.22 -7.04
C LYS A 87 -4.56 -25.10 -8.02
#